data_AF-A0A7R9FFS7-F1
#
_entry.id   AF-A0A7R9FFS7-F1
#
_cell.length_a   1.000
_cell.length_b   1.000
_cell.length_c   1.000
_cell.angle_alpha   90.00
_cell.angle_beta   90.00
_cell.angle_gamma   90.00
#
_symmetry.space_group_name_H-M   'P 1'
#
loop_
_entity.id
_entity.type
_entity.pdbx_description
1 polymer ?
#
loop_
_entity_poly.entity_id
_entity_poly.type
_entity_poly.pdbx_seq_one_letter_code
_entity_poly.pdbx_strand_id
1 'polypeptide(L)'
;MNVRPAEPMFVSVPPRPQRLLHSEAYIKYIEGLQADSKYISNWDKQLRANTENTPVPDQSRLPTHWLGNGAGNHGSVVNALWMLRDFMMKDALGINKTI
;
A
#
# COMPACT_ATOMS: atom_id res chain seq x y z
N MET A 1 25.00 3.52 -64.72
CA MET A 1 25.12 4.01 -63.33
C MET A 1 25.12 2.79 -62.41
N ASN A 2 26.16 2.60 -61.62
CA ASN A 2 26.38 1.38 -60.82
C ASN A 2 25.62 1.52 -59.48
N VAL A 3 24.55 0.74 -59.28
CA VAL A 3 23.74 0.79 -58.05
C VAL A 3 24.43 -0.08 -56.99
N ARG A 4 24.95 0.53 -55.94
CA ARG A 4 25.52 -0.21 -54.80
C ARG A 4 24.37 -0.82 -53.99
N PRO A 5 24.42 -2.11 -53.64
CA PRO A 5 23.40 -2.72 -52.78
C PRO A 5 23.44 -2.07 -51.40
N ALA A 6 22.26 -1.78 -50.84
CA ALA A 6 22.13 -1.16 -49.52
C ALA A 6 22.70 -2.08 -48.45
N GLU A 7 23.49 -1.52 -47.53
CA GLU A 7 24.12 -2.24 -46.43
C GLU A 7 23.05 -2.79 -45.47
N PRO A 8 23.19 -4.02 -44.96
CA PRO A 8 22.19 -4.63 -44.09
C PRO A 8 22.08 -3.86 -42.77
N MET A 9 20.85 -3.47 -42.43
CA MET A 9 20.53 -2.80 -41.17
C MET A 9 20.25 -3.84 -40.09
N PHE A 10 21.13 -3.92 -39.09
CA PHE A 10 20.90 -4.74 -37.91
C PHE A 10 20.05 -3.98 -36.91
N VAL A 11 18.81 -4.42 -36.73
CA VAL A 11 17.88 -3.86 -35.73
C VAL A 11 17.96 -4.71 -34.46
N SER A 12 18.15 -4.07 -33.31
CA SER A 12 18.13 -4.77 -32.03
C SER A 12 16.77 -5.41 -31.78
N VAL A 13 16.76 -6.64 -31.25
CA VAL A 13 15.51 -7.29 -30.83
C VAL A 13 14.78 -6.42 -29.81
N PRO A 14 13.44 -6.31 -29.90
CA PRO A 14 12.66 -5.61 -28.88
C PRO A 14 12.98 -6.15 -27.49
N PRO A 15 13.04 -5.30 -26.45
CA PRO A 15 13.24 -5.74 -25.08
C PRO A 15 12.26 -6.86 -24.74
N ARG A 16 12.74 -7.97 -24.17
CA ARG A 16 11.85 -9.06 -23.76
C ARG A 16 10.78 -8.50 -22.82
N PRO A 17 9.50 -8.84 -23.01
CA PRO A 17 8.45 -8.42 -22.09
C PRO A 17 8.81 -8.92 -20.69
N GLN A 18 8.92 -7.99 -19.75
CA GLN A 18 9.17 -8.34 -18.36
C GLN A 18 7.94 -9.08 -17.86
N ARG A 19 8.14 -10.32 -17.39
CA ARG A 19 7.06 -11.12 -16.79
C ARG A 19 6.46 -10.27 -15.66
N LEU A 20 5.17 -9.95 -15.77
CA LEU A 20 4.45 -9.17 -14.76
C LEU A 20 4.69 -9.83 -13.40
N LEU A 21 5.46 -9.16 -12.55
CA LEU A 21 5.63 -9.57 -11.16
C LEU A 21 4.24 -9.56 -10.54
N HIS A 22 3.81 -10.66 -9.94
CA HIS A 22 2.54 -10.65 -9.20
C HIS A 22 2.66 -9.59 -8.12
N SER A 23 1.72 -8.64 -8.09
CA SER A 23 1.67 -7.68 -7.00
C SER A 23 1.52 -8.45 -5.68
N GLU A 24 2.12 -7.96 -4.60
CA GLU A 24 1.96 -8.53 -3.25
C GLU A 24 0.49 -8.78 -2.89
N ALA A 25 -0.42 -7.96 -3.43
CA ALA A 25 -1.87 -8.13 -3.28
C ALA A 25 -2.39 -9.42 -3.93
N TYR A 26 -1.90 -9.78 -5.13
CA TYR A 26 -2.31 -10.99 -5.83
C TYR A 26 -1.81 -12.27 -5.14
N ILE A 27 -0.58 -12.23 -4.60
CA ILE A 27 -0.02 -13.35 -3.84
C ILE A 27 -0.87 -13.61 -2.58
N LYS A 28 -1.10 -12.57 -1.77
CA LYS A 28 -1.93 -12.66 -0.56
C LYS A 28 -3.38 -13.07 -0.84
N TYR A 29 -3.92 -12.69 -2.01
CA TYR A 29 -5.23 -13.14 -2.45
C TYR A 29 -5.27 -14.67 -2.58
N ILE A 30 -4.32 -15.27 -3.30
CA ILE A 30 -4.25 -16.72 -3.48
C ILE A 30 -4.05 -17.43 -2.15
N GLU A 31 -3.14 -16.95 -1.30
CA GLU A 31 -2.87 -17.52 0.02
C GLU A 31 -4.09 -17.46 0.96
N GLY A 32 -4.92 -16.43 0.80
CA GLY A 32 -6.11 -16.19 1.62
C GLY A 32 -7.40 -16.85 1.13
N LEU A 33 -7.37 -17.57 0.00
CA LEU A 33 -8.54 -18.30 -0.52
C LEU A 33 -8.86 -19.50 0.38
N GLN A 34 -9.74 -19.30 1.35
CA GLN A 34 -10.30 -20.35 2.21
C GLN A 34 -11.82 -20.36 2.11
N ALA A 35 -12.45 -21.53 2.21
CA ALA A 35 -13.89 -21.70 2.01
C ALA A 35 -14.76 -20.93 3.03
N ASP A 36 -14.20 -20.63 4.20
CA ASP A 36 -14.79 -19.87 5.30
C ASP A 36 -14.40 -18.37 5.29
N SER A 37 -13.39 -17.99 4.50
CA SER A 37 -12.92 -16.61 4.38
C SER A 37 -13.74 -15.83 3.36
N LYS A 38 -14.80 -15.16 3.82
CA LYS A 38 -15.67 -14.33 2.96
C LYS A 38 -14.97 -13.08 2.40
N TYR A 39 -13.85 -12.66 2.99
CA TYR A 39 -13.15 -11.43 2.61
C TYR A 39 -11.64 -11.65 2.59
N ILE A 40 -10.96 -11.05 1.61
CA ILE A 40 -9.51 -11.15 1.42
C ILE A 40 -8.74 -10.51 2.59
N SER A 41 -9.33 -9.50 3.22
CA SER A 41 -8.74 -8.78 4.35
C SER A 41 -9.66 -8.80 5.57
N ASN A 42 -9.07 -8.60 6.75
CA ASN A 42 -9.77 -8.44 8.03
C ASN A 42 -10.42 -7.05 8.16
N TRP A 43 -11.05 -6.54 7.09
CA TRP A 43 -11.52 -5.16 7.01
C TRP A 43 -12.48 -4.81 8.15
N ASP A 44 -13.40 -5.71 8.53
CA ASP A 44 -14.37 -5.45 9.61
C ASP A 44 -13.65 -5.24 10.96
N LYS A 45 -12.66 -6.09 11.26
CA LYS A 45 -11.83 -5.94 12.45
C LYS A 45 -11.04 -4.62 12.43
N GLN A 46 -10.50 -4.23 11.28
CA GLN A 46 -9.76 -2.97 11.13
C GLN A 46 -10.66 -1.75 11.30
N LEU A 47 -11.90 -1.81 10.78
CA LEU A 47 -12.88 -0.74 10.88
C LEU A 47 -13.39 -0.55 12.33
N ARG A 48 -13.45 -1.64 13.10
CA ARG A 48 -13.88 -1.65 14.51
C ARG A 48 -12.74 -1.41 15.50
N ALA A 49 -11.50 -1.29 15.02
CA ALA A 49 -10.34 -1.08 15.88
C ALA A 49 -10.43 0.28 16.59
N ASN A 50 -10.22 0.29 17.90
CA ASN A 50 -10.14 1.47 18.73
C ASN A 50 -9.03 1.33 19.77
N THR A 51 -8.74 2.40 20.50
CA THR A 51 -7.66 2.46 21.50
C THR A 51 -7.86 1.50 22.68
N GLU A 52 -9.08 1.00 22.91
CA GLU A 52 -9.42 0.11 24.03
C GLU A 52 -9.34 -1.37 23.66
N ASN A 53 -9.67 -1.71 22.41
CA ASN A 53 -9.78 -3.09 21.93
C ASN A 53 -8.57 -3.55 21.10
N THR A 54 -7.64 -2.64 20.81
CA THR A 54 -6.46 -2.93 19.98
C THR A 54 -5.19 -2.84 20.83
N PRO A 55 -4.50 -3.97 21.06
CA PRO A 55 -3.26 -3.96 21.84
C PRO A 55 -2.18 -3.18 21.07
N VAL A 56 -1.47 -2.32 21.80
CA VAL A 56 -0.40 -1.51 21.24
C VAL A 56 0.82 -2.41 20.97
N PRO A 57 1.32 -2.44 19.71
CA PRO A 57 2.55 -3.16 19.39
C PRO A 57 3.77 -2.60 20.13
N ASP A 58 4.86 -3.36 20.15
CA ASP A 58 6.15 -2.84 20.60
C ASP A 58 6.50 -1.53 19.87
N GLN A 59 6.96 -0.53 20.62
CA GLN A 59 7.27 0.80 20.12
C GLN A 59 8.31 0.76 18.99
N SER A 60 9.25 -0.20 19.04
CA SER A 60 10.26 -0.40 18.00
C SER A 60 9.68 -0.76 16.62
N ARG A 61 8.44 -1.28 16.60
CA ARG A 61 7.74 -1.74 15.39
C ARG A 61 6.71 -0.74 14.88
N LEU A 62 6.51 0.37 15.59
CA LEU A 62 5.59 1.41 15.16
C LEU A 62 6.15 2.14 13.93
N PRO A 63 5.31 2.47 12.93
CA PRO A 63 5.75 3.20 11.74
C PRO A 63 5.96 4.69 12.03
N THR A 64 6.93 5.01 12.88
CA THR A 64 7.28 6.39 13.29
C THR A 64 7.67 7.27 12.10
N HIS A 65 8.26 6.68 11.05
CA HIS A 65 8.65 7.37 9.82
C HIS A 65 7.47 7.92 9.01
N TRP A 66 6.22 7.50 9.28
CA TRP A 66 5.03 8.12 8.69
C TRP A 66 4.73 9.49 9.32
N LEU A 67 5.22 9.72 10.52
CA LEU A 67 5.02 10.96 11.26
C LEU A 67 6.24 11.85 11.08
N GLY A 68 6.18 12.80 10.14
CA GLY A 68 7.33 13.68 9.82
C GLY A 68 7.92 14.40 11.05
N ASN A 69 7.08 14.80 12.00
CA ASN A 69 7.48 15.45 13.26
C ASN A 69 7.40 14.52 14.48
N GLY A 70 7.36 13.20 14.27
CA GLY A 70 7.14 12.21 15.34
C GLY A 70 5.78 12.40 16.03
N ALA A 71 5.75 12.33 17.36
CA ALA A 71 4.51 12.46 18.13
C ALA A 71 3.88 13.86 18.06
N GLY A 72 4.66 14.91 17.75
CA GLY A 72 4.18 16.30 17.74
C GLY A 72 3.39 16.67 19.02
N ASN A 73 2.24 17.31 18.85
CA ASN A 73 1.34 17.72 19.94
C ASN A 73 0.40 16.61 20.43
N HIS A 74 0.53 15.38 19.93
CA HIS A 74 -0.37 14.26 20.29
C HIS A 74 0.06 13.51 21.56
N GLY A 75 1.16 13.92 22.18
CA GLY A 75 1.69 13.37 23.44
C GLY A 75 2.41 12.02 23.29
N SER A 76 1.99 11.16 22.35
CA SER A 76 2.69 9.91 22.04
C SER A 76 2.61 9.58 20.55
N VAL A 77 3.57 8.80 20.06
CA VAL A 77 3.57 8.25 18.69
C VAL A 77 2.32 7.42 18.43
N VAL A 78 1.88 6.65 19.44
CA VAL A 78 0.67 5.81 19.33
C VAL A 78 -0.55 6.68 19.08
N ASN A 79 -0.73 7.74 19.87
CA ASN A 79 -1.84 8.68 19.70
C ASN A 79 -1.78 9.38 18.34
N ALA A 80 -0.59 9.80 17.91
CA ALA A 80 -0.39 10.42 16.60
C ALA A 80 -0.79 9.46 15.45
N LEU A 81 -0.46 8.17 15.56
CA LEU A 81 -0.85 7.16 14.57
C LEU A 81 -2.37 6.91 14.55
N TRP A 82 -3.02 6.87 15.71
CA TRP A 82 -4.50 6.79 15.78
C TRP A 82 -5.16 7.99 15.11
N MET A 83 -4.67 9.20 15.40
CA MET A 83 -5.18 10.42 14.79
C MET A 83 -4.95 10.45 13.27
N LEU A 84 -3.79 10.04 12.79
CA LEU A 84 -3.49 9.93 11.36
C LEU A 84 -4.45 8.96 10.67
N ARG A 85 -4.68 7.78 11.26
CA ARG A 85 -5.63 6.79 10.73
C ARG A 85 -7.03 7.38 10.61
N ASP A 86 -7.52 8.02 11.66
CA ASP A 86 -8.88 8.59 11.69
C ASP A 86 -9.03 9.73 10.67
N PHE A 87 -7.98 10.53 10.51
CA PHE A 87 -7.90 11.57 9.49
C PHE A 87 -8.00 10.96 8.07
N MET A 88 -7.14 9.99 7.76
CA MET A 88 -7.15 9.32 6.44
C MET A 88 -8.47 8.60 6.16
N MET A 89 -9.08 8.00 7.18
CA MET A 89 -10.37 7.31 7.03
C MET A 89 -11.51 8.30 6.74
N LYS A 90 -11.53 9.46 7.39
CA LYS A 90 -12.49 10.53 7.08
C LYS A 90 -12.29 11.08 5.68
N ASP A 91 -11.04 11.30 5.28
CA ASP A 91 -10.68 11.81 3.95
C ASP A 91 -11.08 10.83 2.84
N ALA A 92 -10.75 9.54 2.99
CA ALA A 92 -11.12 8.50 2.03
C ALA A 92 -12.64 8.34 1.85
N LEU A 93 -13.43 8.63 2.89
CA LEU A 93 -14.89 8.59 2.84
C LEU A 93 -15.52 9.93 2.39
N GLY A 94 -14.71 10.96 2.12
CA GLY A 94 -15.20 12.29 1.79
C GLY A 94 -15.97 12.97 2.93
N ILE A 95 -15.75 12.55 4.18
CA ILE A 95 -16.43 13.10 5.38
C ILE A 95 -15.75 14.40 5.85
N ASN A 96 -14.76 14.87 5.12
CA ASN A 96 -14.23 16.22 5.32
C ASN A 96 -15.31 17.22 4.92
N LYS A 97 -15.94 17.81 5.94
CA LYS A 97 -16.90 18.90 5.79
C LYS A 97 -16.26 19.98 4.90
N THR A 98 -16.77 20.14 3.69
CA THR A 98 -16.71 21.42 2.98
C THR A 98 -17.52 22.42 3.82
N ILE A 99 -16.86 23.11 4.74
CA ILE A 99 -17.34 24.35 5.34
C ILE A 99 -16.31 25.42 5.00
#